data_AF-A0AAV1QL47-F1
#
_entry.id   AF-A0AAV1QL47-F1
#
_cell.length_a   1.000
_cell.length_b   1.000
_cell.length_c   1.000
_cell.angle_alpha   90.00
_cell.angle_beta   90.00
_cell.angle_gamma   90.00
#
_symmetry.space_group_name_H-M   'P 1'
#
loop_
_entity.id
_entity.type
_entity.pdbx_description
1 polymer ?
#
loop_
_entity_poly.entity_id
_entity_poly.type
_entity_poly.pdbx_seq_one_letter_code
_entity_poly.pdbx_strand_id
1 'polypeptide(L)'
;MSGGCHYWELRPLADWKSFSVGVAYRASLGRFDQLGKSAGSWCLHASQWLQSSLAAKHNNRAKALDWPLPQRIGIYCNYDNGDLFFIDVDHLRLLHSFKTKFSQTLVPAFTVWCGGIAVATGLQVPSFMGKFLSTNQSLSNLSQ
;
A
#
# COMPACT_ATOMS: atom_id res chain seq x y z
N MET A 1 7.42 11.73 4.32
CA MET A 1 6.44 12.29 3.37
C MET A 1 5.47 13.16 4.14
N SER A 2 5.44 14.46 3.88
CA SER A 2 4.61 15.44 4.60
C SER A 2 3.87 16.40 3.66
N GLY A 3 3.82 16.07 2.37
CA GLY A 3 3.23 16.84 1.29
C GLY A 3 3.58 16.23 -0.07
N GLY A 4 2.78 16.51 -1.11
CA GLY A 4 3.01 16.07 -2.49
C GLY A 4 2.70 14.61 -2.80
N CYS A 5 3.09 14.20 -4.00
CA CYS A 5 2.89 12.84 -4.54
C CYS A 5 4.20 12.04 -4.48
N HIS A 6 4.11 10.81 -3.96
CA HIS A 6 5.23 9.90 -3.79
C HIS A 6 4.90 8.54 -4.40
N TYR A 7 5.90 7.91 -5.01
CA TYR A 7 5.78 6.58 -5.58
C TYR A 7 7.02 5.72 -5.27
N TRP A 8 6.79 4.47 -4.91
CA TRP A 8 7.82 3.45 -4.79
C TRP A 8 7.24 2.08 -5.11
N GLU A 9 8.12 1.12 -5.31
CA GLU A 9 7.72 -0.25 -5.63
C GLU A 9 8.35 -1.26 -4.68
N LEU A 10 7.60 -2.33 -4.42
CA LEU A 10 8.08 -3.51 -3.71
C LEU A 10 8.01 -4.73 -4.63
N ARG A 11 9.06 -5.55 -4.60
CA ARG A 11 9.12 -6.86 -5.24
C ARG A 11 9.42 -7.93 -4.18
N PRO A 12 8.57 -8.94 -4.01
CA PRO A 12 8.92 -10.09 -3.18
C PRO A 12 10.10 -10.86 -3.81
N LEU A 13 11.00 -11.41 -2.98
CA LEU A 13 12.10 -12.27 -3.43
C LEU A 13 11.66 -13.74 -3.50
N ALA A 14 12.38 -14.61 -4.19
CA ALA A 14 11.96 -15.99 -4.43
C ALA A 14 11.57 -16.80 -3.18
N ASP A 15 12.14 -16.48 -2.02
CA ASP A 15 11.89 -17.14 -0.74
C ASP A 15 10.74 -16.53 0.08
N TRP A 16 10.08 -15.47 -0.42
CA TRP A 16 9.03 -14.75 0.30
C TRP A 16 7.86 -15.66 0.69
N LYS A 17 7.31 -15.46 1.88
CA LYS A 17 6.14 -16.21 2.37
C LYS A 17 5.05 -15.31 2.92
N SER A 18 5.41 -14.25 3.64
CA SER A 18 4.45 -13.26 4.09
C SER A 18 5.11 -11.91 4.38
N PHE A 19 4.45 -10.85 3.91
CA PHE A 19 4.85 -9.48 4.18
C PHE A 19 3.64 -8.56 4.29
N SER A 20 3.87 -7.37 4.85
CA SER A 20 2.99 -6.23 4.78
C SER A 20 3.76 -5.02 4.25
N VAL A 21 3.12 -4.20 3.42
CA VAL A 21 3.70 -2.99 2.84
C VAL A 21 2.69 -1.85 2.84
N GLY A 22 3.13 -0.64 3.16
CA GLY A 22 2.30 0.54 3.06
C GLY A 22 2.96 1.75 3.69
N VAL A 23 2.18 2.51 4.45
CA VAL A 23 2.65 3.73 5.13
C VAL A 23 2.21 3.74 6.58
N ALA A 24 3.00 4.41 7.42
CA ALA A 24 2.67 4.67 8.81
C ALA A 24 3.06 6.08 9.20
N TYR A 25 2.40 6.62 10.23
CA TYR A 25 2.88 7.84 10.88
C TYR A 25 4.18 7.55 11.62
N ARG A 26 5.17 8.41 11.40
CA ARG A 26 6.51 8.22 11.97
C ARG A 26 6.51 8.12 13.50
N ALA A 27 5.66 8.92 14.15
CA ALA A 27 5.62 9.02 15.61
C ALA A 27 4.94 7.82 16.29
N SER A 28 4.14 7.04 15.57
CA SER A 28 3.33 5.95 16.14
C SER A 28 3.75 4.56 15.68
N LEU A 29 4.86 4.43 14.95
CA LEU A 29 5.38 3.15 14.50
C LEU A 29 6.42 2.62 15.50
N GLY A 30 5.98 1.75 16.42
CA GLY A 30 6.88 0.96 17.24
C GLY A 30 7.62 -0.09 16.40
N ARG A 31 8.84 -0.46 16.82
CA ARG A 31 9.69 -1.44 16.11
C ARG A 31 9.02 -2.80 15.88
N PHE A 32 8.11 -3.18 16.77
CA PHE A 32 7.42 -4.48 16.74
C PHE A 32 5.92 -4.36 16.44
N ASP A 33 5.46 -3.16 16.07
CA ASP A 33 4.06 -2.95 15.76
C ASP A 33 3.69 -3.61 14.44
N GLN A 34 2.58 -4.34 14.45
CA GLN A 34 2.03 -4.92 13.23
C GLN A 34 1.31 -3.84 12.43
N LEU A 35 1.71 -3.67 11.17
CA LEU A 35 1.04 -2.73 10.28
C LEU A 35 -0.45 -3.05 10.12
N GLY A 36 -1.25 -1.99 10.13
CA GLY A 36 -2.70 -2.02 10.04
C GLY A 36 -3.42 -2.36 11.35
N LYS A 37 -2.72 -2.60 12.47
CA LYS A 37 -3.35 -2.79 13.79
C LYS A 37 -3.80 -1.49 14.45
N SER A 38 -3.09 -0.38 14.22
CA SER A 38 -3.44 0.93 14.76
C SER A 38 -4.07 1.83 13.70
N ALA A 39 -4.67 2.94 14.14
CA ALA A 39 -5.13 4.01 13.24
C ALA A 39 -3.96 4.79 12.59
N GLY A 40 -2.72 4.55 13.01
CA GLY A 40 -1.54 5.23 12.48
C GLY A 40 -0.84 4.50 11.33
N SER A 41 -1.41 3.42 10.81
CA SER A 41 -0.83 2.66 9.70
C SER A 41 -1.88 2.13 8.74
N TRP A 42 -1.49 2.07 7.45
CA TRP A 42 -2.28 1.53 6.35
C TRP A 42 -1.37 0.63 5.53
N CYS A 43 -1.78 -0.61 5.28
CA CYS A 43 -0.95 -1.53 4.52
C CYS A 43 -1.76 -2.53 3.70
N LEU A 44 -1.11 -3.03 2.66
CA LEU A 44 -1.45 -4.29 2.01
C LEU A 44 -0.68 -5.41 2.71
N HIS A 45 -1.36 -6.50 3.01
CA HIS A 45 -0.78 -7.72 3.56
C HIS A 45 -0.91 -8.84 2.54
N ALA A 46 0.19 -9.56 2.31
CA ALA A 46 0.26 -10.70 1.42
C ALA A 46 0.83 -11.92 2.16
N SER A 47 0.25 -13.09 1.92
CA SER A 47 0.76 -14.36 2.46
C SER A 47 0.55 -15.48 1.45
N GLN A 48 1.52 -16.39 1.36
CA GLN A 48 1.46 -17.63 0.59
C GLN A 48 1.98 -18.84 1.39
N TRP A 49 2.10 -18.72 2.72
CA TRP A 49 2.69 -19.77 3.56
C TRP A 49 1.82 -21.03 3.66
N LEU A 50 0.54 -20.88 4.04
CA LEU A 50 -0.44 -21.98 4.12
C LEU A 50 -1.52 -21.83 3.05
N GLN A 51 -2.02 -20.61 2.89
CA GLN A 51 -3.00 -20.25 1.89
C GLN A 51 -2.63 -18.89 1.32
N SER A 52 -2.73 -18.79 -0.01
CA SER A 52 -2.57 -17.52 -0.71
C SER A 52 -3.68 -16.56 -0.28
N SER A 53 -3.28 -15.41 0.25
CA SER A 53 -4.20 -14.38 0.71
C SER A 53 -3.62 -12.98 0.54
N LEU A 54 -4.49 -12.06 0.15
CA LEU A 54 -4.22 -10.64 0.04
C LEU A 54 -5.26 -9.86 0.83
N ALA A 55 -4.83 -8.89 1.62
CA ALA A 55 -5.75 -8.09 2.42
C ALA A 55 -5.28 -6.64 2.57
N ALA A 56 -6.20 -5.70 2.54
CA ALA A 56 -5.96 -4.33 2.97
C ALA A 56 -6.24 -4.20 4.48
N LYS A 57 -5.32 -3.58 5.23
CA LYS A 57 -5.41 -3.48 6.70
C LYS A 57 -5.21 -2.04 7.18
N HIS A 58 -6.06 -1.65 8.12
CA HIS A 58 -6.02 -0.36 8.81
C HIS A 58 -6.87 -0.42 10.08
N ASN A 59 -6.40 0.17 11.19
CA ASN A 59 -7.17 0.33 12.43
C ASN A 59 -7.83 -0.98 12.93
N ASN A 60 -7.03 -2.06 12.98
CA ASN A 60 -7.43 -3.41 13.38
C ASN A 60 -8.54 -4.03 12.52
N ARG A 61 -8.81 -3.46 11.34
CA ARG A 61 -9.69 -4.03 10.32
C ARG A 61 -8.86 -4.61 9.19
N ALA A 62 -9.31 -5.73 8.64
CA ALA A 62 -8.75 -6.37 7.47
C ALA A 62 -9.86 -6.61 6.45
N LYS A 63 -9.64 -6.16 5.22
CA LYS A 63 -10.50 -6.45 4.06
C LYS A 63 -9.77 -7.44 3.17
N ALA A 64 -10.28 -8.67 3.07
CA ALA A 64 -9.78 -9.64 2.10
C ALA A 64 -9.98 -9.11 0.67
N LEU A 65 -8.97 -9.31 -0.17
CA LEU A 65 -8.98 -8.90 -1.57
C LEU A 65 -8.90 -10.15 -2.43
N ASP A 66 -9.83 -10.26 -3.37
CA ASP A 66 -9.90 -11.39 -4.30
C ASP A 66 -9.03 -11.10 -5.53
N TRP A 67 -7.72 -11.01 -5.28
CA TRP A 67 -6.71 -10.80 -6.31
C TRP A 67 -5.59 -11.84 -6.18
N PRO A 68 -5.01 -12.29 -7.32
CA PRO A 68 -3.75 -13.02 -7.30
C PRO A 68 -2.66 -12.25 -6.58
N LEU A 69 -1.68 -12.97 -6.03
CA LEU A 69 -0.55 -12.36 -5.32
C LEU A 69 0.38 -11.63 -6.31
N PRO A 70 0.52 -10.31 -6.20
CA PRO A 70 1.33 -9.52 -7.12
C PRO A 70 2.83 -9.77 -6.91
N GLN A 71 3.61 -9.82 -7.99
CA GLN A 71 5.09 -9.92 -7.93
C GLN A 71 5.77 -8.54 -7.97
N ARG A 72 5.01 -7.49 -8.29
CA ARG A 72 5.46 -6.10 -8.26
C ARG A 72 4.33 -5.20 -7.79
N ILE A 73 4.48 -4.64 -6.60
CA ILE A 73 3.48 -3.77 -5.98
C ILE A 73 3.97 -2.33 -6.09
N GLY A 74 3.18 -1.49 -6.76
CA GLY A 74 3.34 -0.05 -6.75
C GLY A 74 2.59 0.54 -5.56
N ILE A 75 3.24 1.43 -4.83
CA ILE A 75 2.65 2.18 -3.74
C ILE A 75 2.71 3.65 -4.13
N TYR A 76 1.53 4.22 -4.35
CA TYR A 76 1.37 5.64 -4.64
C TYR A 76 0.71 6.33 -3.46
N CYS A 77 1.27 7.46 -3.03
CA CYS A 77 0.68 8.28 -1.98
C CYS A 77 0.63 9.73 -2.44
N ASN A 78 -0.57 10.29 -2.50
CA ASN A 78 -0.79 11.73 -2.56
C ASN A 78 -1.14 12.21 -1.14
N TYR A 79 -0.17 12.82 -0.48
CA TYR A 79 -0.33 13.27 0.90
C TYR A 79 -1.42 14.34 1.01
N ASP A 80 -1.41 15.31 0.10
CA ASP A 80 -2.26 16.49 0.17
C ASP A 80 -3.73 16.16 -0.08
N ASN A 81 -3.99 15.26 -1.03
CA ASN A 81 -5.35 14.80 -1.34
C ASN A 81 -5.78 13.57 -0.51
N GLY A 82 -4.87 13.00 0.29
CA GLY A 82 -5.20 11.88 1.15
C GLY A 82 -5.42 10.55 0.43
N ASP A 83 -4.79 10.37 -0.73
CA ASP A 83 -4.91 9.14 -1.53
C ASP A 83 -3.73 8.22 -1.26
N LEU A 84 -4.01 6.94 -1.01
CA LEU A 84 -3.01 5.89 -0.92
C LEU A 84 -3.46 4.69 -1.75
N PHE A 85 -2.73 4.38 -2.82
CA PHE A 85 -3.06 3.31 -3.75
C PHE A 85 -2.03 2.20 -3.72
N PHE A 86 -2.52 0.97 -3.81
CA PHE A 86 -1.73 -0.25 -4.01
C PHE A 86 -2.07 -0.81 -5.38
N ILE A 87 -1.04 -0.98 -6.22
CA ILE A 87 -1.19 -1.37 -7.63
C ILE A 87 -0.40 -2.65 -7.89
N ASP A 88 -0.99 -3.62 -8.55
CA ASP A 88 -0.25 -4.66 -9.25
C ASP A 88 0.30 -4.04 -10.53
N VAL A 89 1.61 -3.81 -10.57
CA VAL A 89 2.26 -3.06 -11.66
C VAL A 89 2.32 -3.89 -12.93
N ASP A 90 2.49 -5.21 -12.81
CA ASP A 90 2.66 -6.08 -13.97
C ASP A 90 1.33 -6.27 -14.71
N HIS A 91 0.23 -6.39 -13.96
CA HIS A 91 -1.14 -6.46 -14.53
C HIS A 91 -1.83 -5.11 -14.59
N LEU A 92 -1.15 -4.05 -14.16
CA LEU A 92 -1.63 -2.69 -14.29
C LEU A 92 -3.03 -2.53 -13.64
N ARG A 93 -3.19 -3.04 -12.41
CA ARG A 93 -4.48 -3.18 -11.70
C ARG A 93 -4.45 -2.51 -10.32
N LEU A 94 -5.50 -1.77 -9.97
CA LEU A 94 -5.66 -1.23 -8.62
C LEU A 94 -6.10 -2.36 -7.67
N LEU A 95 -5.22 -2.75 -6.75
CA LEU A 95 -5.50 -3.77 -5.74
C LEU A 95 -6.41 -3.19 -4.65
N HIS A 96 -6.06 -2.00 -4.16
CA HIS A 96 -6.81 -1.30 -3.13
C HIS A 96 -6.46 0.20 -3.08
N SER A 97 -7.39 1.01 -2.58
CA SER A 97 -7.16 2.42 -2.26
C SER A 97 -7.69 2.74 -0.85
N PHE A 98 -6.94 3.57 -0.13
CA PHE A 98 -7.44 4.27 1.05
C PHE A 98 -7.61 5.75 0.73
N LYS A 99 -8.70 6.34 1.24
CA LYS A 99 -8.95 7.78 1.23
C LYS A 99 -8.96 8.27 2.68
N THR A 100 -8.01 9.12 3.06
CA THR A 100 -7.89 9.62 4.43
C THR A 100 -7.11 10.92 4.49
N LYS A 101 -7.50 11.83 5.39
CA LYS A 101 -6.74 13.05 5.63
C LYS A 101 -5.56 12.73 6.54
N PHE A 102 -4.35 12.70 5.99
CA PHE A 102 -3.14 12.47 6.78
C PHE A 102 -2.87 13.66 7.70
N SER A 103 -2.65 13.37 8.98
CA SER A 103 -2.46 14.39 10.03
C SER A 103 -1.02 14.47 10.53
N GLN A 104 -0.15 13.55 10.14
CA GLN A 104 1.25 13.52 10.53
C GLN A 104 2.13 13.06 9.38
N THR A 105 3.43 13.31 9.51
CA THR A 105 4.42 12.83 8.54
C THR A 105 4.37 11.31 8.40
N LEU A 106 4.19 10.86 7.16
CA LEU A 106 4.23 9.46 6.79
C LEU A 106 5.65 8.98 6.49
N VAL A 107 5.89 7.71 6.75
CA VAL A 107 7.05 6.94 6.27
C VAL A 107 6.56 5.70 5.53
N PRO A 108 7.27 5.25 4.48
CA PRO A 108 7.11 3.89 3.97
C PRO A 108 7.34 2.90 5.11
N ALA A 109 6.47 1.88 5.19
CA ALA A 109 6.49 0.91 6.27
C ALA A 109 6.36 -0.50 5.73
N PHE A 110 7.12 -1.42 6.32
CA PHE A 110 7.22 -2.81 5.87
C PHE A 110 7.28 -3.74 7.08
N THR A 111 6.66 -4.90 6.97
CA THR A 111 6.88 -6.03 7.88
C THR A 111 7.15 -7.25 7.02
N VAL A 112 8.24 -7.96 7.28
CA VAL A 112 8.58 -9.20 6.58
C VAL A 112 8.60 -10.29 7.65
N TRP A 113 7.69 -11.24 7.53
CA TRP A 113 7.61 -12.35 8.49
C TRP A 113 8.55 -13.48 8.09
N CYS A 114 8.57 -13.84 6.81
CA CYS A 114 9.41 -14.90 6.29
C CYS A 114 9.74 -14.67 4.80
N GLY A 115 11.01 -14.88 4.46
CA GLY A 115 11.65 -14.60 3.17
C GLY A 115 12.09 -13.14 3.01
N GLY A 116 12.32 -12.71 1.77
CA GLY A 116 12.83 -11.37 1.48
C GLY A 116 11.93 -10.50 0.58
N ILE A 117 12.21 -9.20 0.60
CA ILE A 117 11.63 -8.20 -0.31
C ILE A 117 12.75 -7.29 -0.85
N ALA A 118 12.55 -6.74 -2.04
CA ALA A 118 13.33 -5.63 -2.59
C ALA A 118 12.44 -4.40 -2.75
N VAL A 119 12.97 -3.22 -2.45
CA VAL A 119 12.25 -1.95 -2.54
C VAL A 119 13.00 -1.02 -3.49
N ALA A 120 12.28 -0.50 -4.49
CA ALA A 120 12.79 0.51 -5.41
C ALA A 120 12.18 1.87 -5.02
N THR A 121 13.04 2.85 -4.72
CA THR A 121 12.67 4.21 -4.30
C THR A 121 13.27 5.25 -5.25
N GLY A 122 12.92 6.53 -5.08
CA GLY A 122 13.38 7.60 -5.97
C GLY A 122 12.75 7.56 -7.36
N LEU A 123 11.68 6.78 -7.52
CA LEU A 123 10.94 6.67 -8.77
C LEU A 123 10.03 7.89 -8.95
N GLN A 124 9.93 8.37 -10.18
CA GLN A 124 8.88 9.31 -10.56
C GLN A 124 7.53 8.59 -10.58
N VAL A 125 6.44 9.35 -10.40
CA VAL A 125 5.08 8.80 -10.55
C VAL A 125 4.91 8.30 -11.99
N PRO A 126 4.66 7.00 -12.22
CA PRO A 126 4.58 6.47 -13.58
C PRO A 126 3.38 7.01 -14.35
N SER A 127 3.51 7.17 -15.67
CA SER A 127 2.43 7.67 -16.54
C SER A 127 1.17 6.80 -16.50
N PHE A 128 1.30 5.48 -16.33
CA PHE A 128 0.16 4.57 -16.21
C PHE A 128 -0.73 4.90 -15.01
N MET A 129 -0.26 5.66 -14.02
CA MET A 129 -1.05 6.08 -12.87
C MET A 129 -2.23 6.97 -13.26
N GLY A 130 -2.13 7.68 -14.39
CA GLY A 130 -3.19 8.56 -14.87
C GLY A 130 -4.56 7.89 -14.95
N LYS A 131 -4.61 6.61 -15.32
CA LYS A 131 -5.85 5.84 -15.42
C LYS A 131 -6.52 5.56 -14.07
N PHE A 132 -5.73 5.46 -12.99
CA PHE A 132 -6.27 5.21 -11.65
C PHE A 132 -6.71 6.50 -10.97
N LEU A 133 -6.05 7.60 -11.32
CA LEU A 133 -6.38 8.94 -10.83
C LEU A 133 -7.67 9.46 -11.46
N SER A 134 -7.88 9.22 -12.76
CA SER A 134 -9.12 9.61 -13.45
C SER A 134 -10.34 8.81 -12.99
N THR A 135 -10.20 7.48 -12.83
CA THR A 135 -11.32 6.63 -12.38
C THR A 135 -11.76 6.92 -10.94
N ASN A 136 -10.85 7.30 -10.04
CA ASN A 136 -11.23 7.69 -8.68
C ASN A 136 -12.01 9.00 -8.63
N GLN A 137 -11.68 9.98 -9.50
CA GLN A 137 -12.46 11.22 -9.60
C GLN A 137 -13.90 10.97 -10.07
N SER A 138 -14.12 10.01 -10.99
CA SER A 138 -15.48 9.66 -11.43
C SER A 138 -16.29 8.98 -10.32
N LEU A 139 -15.67 8.16 -9.47
CA LEU A 139 -16.36 7.47 -8.38
C LEU A 139 -16.68 8.40 -7.20
N SER A 140 -15.82 9.37 -6.88
CA SER A 140 -16.10 10.37 -5.85
C SER A 140 -17.21 11.34 -6.22
N ASN A 141 -17.47 11.55 -7.52
CA ASN A 141 -18.53 12.43 -8.02
C ASN A 141 -19.89 11.75 -8.09
N LEU A 142 -19.96 10.42 -7.95
CA LEU A 142 -21.21 9.65 -7.94
C LEU A 142 -21.72 9.34 -6.53
N SER A 143 -20.98 9.76 -5.50
CA SER A 143 -21.33 9.55 -4.08
C SER A 143 -21.67 10.86 -3.35
N GLN A 144 -22.01 11.92 -4.09
CA GLN A 144 -22.59 13.15 -3.54
C GLN A 144 -24.07 13.27 -3.90
#